data_AF-A0A3A5VDJ1-F1
#
_entry.id   AF-A0A3A5VDJ1-F1
#
_cell.length_a   1.000
_cell.length_b   1.000
_cell.length_c   1.000
_cell.angle_alpha   90.00
_cell.angle_beta   90.00
_cell.angle_gamma   90.00
#
_symmetry.space_group_name_H-M   'P 1'
#
loop_
_entity.id
_entity.type
_entity.pdbx_description
1 polymer ?
#
loop_
_entity_poly.entity_id
_entity_poly.type
_entity_poly.pdbx_seq_one_letter_code
_entity_poly.pdbx_strand_id
1 'polypeptide(L)'
;MLNSGTTHHIEVLSVHNNGGTILHDMKLIVSYMARPSRWSDERKANREQADWIVKWLQANGPATTMDIVAALEEEGRAVQAHVLQRALRRSPFVHKIGTVDGPRGPLSRWMFSVDDDLTDASS
;
A
#
# COMPACT_ATOMS: atom_id res chain seq x y z
N MET A 1 -17.16 -1.58 -74.02
CA MET A 1 -18.08 -2.73 -73.80
C MET A 1 -17.25 -3.89 -73.25
N LEU A 2 -17.68 -4.37 -72.08
CA LEU A 2 -17.36 -5.57 -71.27
C LEU A 2 -16.41 -6.67 -71.83
N ASN A 3 -15.46 -7.12 -71.00
CA ASN A 3 -15.39 -8.49 -70.43
C ASN A 3 -14.10 -8.66 -69.57
N SER A 4 -14.19 -8.98 -68.28
CA SER A 4 -14.28 -10.34 -67.70
C SER A 4 -12.95 -11.11 -67.71
N GLY A 5 -12.44 -11.46 -66.52
CA GLY A 5 -11.63 -12.67 -66.36
C GLY A 5 -10.37 -12.60 -65.49
N THR A 6 -10.40 -13.42 -64.43
CA THR A 6 -9.34 -14.38 -64.10
C THR A 6 -8.32 -14.02 -63.01
N THR A 7 -8.70 -14.39 -61.78
CA THR A 7 -7.86 -14.91 -60.70
C THR A 7 -6.54 -15.51 -61.17
N HIS A 8 -5.41 -15.00 -60.67
CA HIS A 8 -4.16 -15.76 -60.60
C HIS A 8 -3.67 -15.79 -59.16
N HIS A 9 -3.85 -16.97 -58.59
CA HIS A 9 -3.25 -17.46 -57.36
C HIS A 9 -1.78 -17.78 -57.66
N ILE A 10 -0.82 -17.13 -56.98
CA ILE A 10 0.55 -17.63 -56.89
C ILE A 10 0.99 -17.46 -55.43
N GLU A 11 0.91 -18.55 -54.68
CA GLU A 11 1.73 -18.75 -53.48
C GLU A 11 3.14 -19.18 -53.91
N VAL A 12 4.14 -18.84 -53.09
CA VAL A 12 5.11 -19.75 -52.43
C VAL A 12 6.41 -18.99 -52.08
N LEU A 13 6.49 -18.65 -50.79
CA LEU A 13 7.57 -18.83 -49.80
C LEU A 13 9.04 -18.37 -50.06
N SER A 14 9.40 -17.32 -49.30
CA SER A 14 10.49 -17.17 -48.30
C SER A 14 11.91 -17.70 -48.56
N VAL A 15 12.92 -16.80 -48.46
CA VAL A 15 14.20 -17.02 -47.75
C VAL A 15 14.65 -15.71 -47.08
N HIS A 16 15.02 -15.78 -45.80
CA HIS A 16 15.53 -14.69 -44.95
C HIS A 16 17.06 -14.51 -45.06
N ASN A 17 17.60 -13.30 -44.83
CA ASN A 17 18.89 -13.13 -44.14
C ASN A 17 19.16 -11.72 -43.55
N ASN A 18 19.07 -11.66 -42.21
CA ASN A 18 19.94 -11.04 -41.19
C ASN A 18 20.81 -9.79 -41.46
N GLY A 19 20.84 -8.89 -40.46
CA GLY A 19 22.10 -8.23 -40.06
C GLY A 19 22.08 -6.75 -39.65
N GLY A 20 21.07 -6.26 -38.93
CA GLY A 20 21.04 -4.87 -38.45
C GLY A 20 22.04 -4.58 -37.32
N THR A 21 23.20 -4.02 -37.66
CA THR A 21 24.12 -3.39 -36.70
C THR A 21 23.98 -1.88 -36.82
N ILE A 22 23.30 -1.21 -35.89
CA ILE A 22 23.48 0.22 -35.66
C ILE A 22 23.75 0.45 -34.19
N LEU A 23 25.05 0.44 -33.92
CA LEU A 23 25.73 0.84 -32.71
C LEU A 23 25.74 2.38 -32.64
N HIS A 24 24.63 3.04 -32.35
CA HIS A 24 24.58 4.50 -32.10
C HIS A 24 23.36 4.87 -31.24
N ASP A 25 23.35 4.52 -29.94
CA ASP A 25 22.81 5.44 -28.90
C ASP A 25 23.05 4.95 -27.45
N MET A 26 24.30 4.73 -27.06
CA MET A 26 24.65 4.44 -25.66
C MET A 26 24.46 5.65 -24.72
N LYS A 27 23.79 6.73 -25.14
CA LYS A 27 23.53 7.92 -24.31
C LYS A 27 22.14 7.91 -23.65
N LEU A 28 21.28 6.95 -23.98
CA LEU A 28 19.95 6.77 -23.36
C LEU A 28 19.95 5.94 -22.06
N ILE A 29 21.11 5.44 -21.61
CA ILE A 29 21.21 4.57 -20.43
C ILE A 29 21.12 5.37 -19.11
N VAL A 30 21.21 6.71 -19.16
CA VAL A 30 21.05 7.59 -17.98
C VAL A 30 19.57 7.90 -17.66
N SER A 31 18.62 7.40 -18.47
CA SER A 31 17.20 7.42 -18.10
C SER A 31 16.74 6.15 -17.37
N TYR A 32 17.68 5.45 -16.70
CA TYR A 32 17.37 4.53 -15.60
C TYR A 32 17.18 5.32 -14.29
N MET A 33 16.35 6.37 -14.31
CA MET A 33 15.78 6.87 -13.06
C MET A 33 14.53 6.05 -12.82
N ALA A 34 14.69 5.00 -12.01
CA ALA A 34 13.59 4.24 -11.42
C ALA A 34 12.59 5.24 -10.84
N ARG A 35 11.50 5.51 -11.56
CA ARG A 35 10.41 6.34 -11.07
C ARG A 35 9.85 5.56 -9.88
N PRO A 36 10.05 6.00 -8.62
CA PRO A 36 9.48 5.28 -7.50
C PRO A 36 7.98 5.23 -7.77
N SER A 37 7.44 4.02 -7.83
CA SER A 37 6.00 3.86 -8.02
C SER A 37 5.35 4.59 -6.86
N ARG A 38 4.59 5.65 -7.13
CA ARG A 38 3.84 6.45 -6.13
C ARG A 38 3.10 5.55 -5.14
N TRP A 39 2.68 4.39 -5.62
CA TRP A 39 2.02 3.32 -4.86
C TRP A 39 2.88 2.70 -3.76
N SER A 40 4.19 2.58 -3.97
CA SER A 40 5.14 2.08 -2.97
C SER A 40 5.33 3.08 -1.85
N ASP A 41 5.48 4.37 -2.17
CA ASP A 41 5.68 5.43 -1.17
C ASP A 41 4.41 5.66 -0.34
N GLU A 42 3.25 5.72 -0.99
CA GLU A 42 1.94 5.83 -0.31
C GLU A 42 1.69 4.64 0.62
N ARG A 43 2.00 3.41 0.19
CA ARG A 43 1.87 2.22 1.05
C ARG A 43 2.87 2.18 2.19
N LYS A 44 4.08 2.69 1.96
CA LYS A 44 5.09 2.82 3.00
C LYS A 44 4.61 3.83 4.06
N ALA A 45 4.17 5.01 3.65
CA ALA A 45 3.63 6.03 4.54
C ALA A 45 2.42 5.52 5.34
N ASN A 46 1.49 4.80 4.70
CA ASN A 46 0.32 4.26 5.38
C ASN A 46 0.69 3.21 6.45
N ARG A 47 1.72 2.41 6.19
CA ARG A 47 2.24 1.43 7.16
C ARG A 47 2.97 2.13 8.30
N GLU A 48 3.84 3.08 7.99
CA GLU A 48 4.55 3.88 8.99
C GLU A 48 3.58 4.61 9.92
N GLN A 49 2.51 5.18 9.38
CA GLN A 49 1.47 5.81 10.18
C GLN A 49 0.69 4.78 11.02
N ALA A 50 0.36 3.61 10.48
CA ALA A 50 -0.28 2.56 11.26
C ALA A 50 0.61 2.08 12.42
N ASP A 51 1.89 1.85 12.17
CA ASP A 51 2.88 1.43 13.16
C ASP A 51 3.05 2.51 14.25
N TRP A 52 3.05 3.78 13.86
CA TRP A 52 3.09 4.91 14.80
C TRP A 52 1.86 4.92 15.72
N ILE A 53 0.65 4.71 15.19
CA ILE A 53 -0.59 4.67 15.99
C ILE A 53 -0.52 3.56 17.04
N VAL A 54 -0.03 2.37 16.66
CA VAL A 54 0.10 1.23 17.59
C VAL A 54 1.11 1.55 18.70
N LYS A 55 2.26 2.11 18.36
CA LYS A 55 3.28 2.51 19.36
C LYS A 55 2.79 3.62 20.28
N TRP A 56 2.05 4.59 19.74
CA TRP A 56 1.46 5.66 20.54
C TRP A 56 0.43 5.09 21.53
N LEU A 57 -0.42 4.16 21.10
CA LEU A 57 -1.35 3.44 21.99
C LEU A 57 -0.62 2.64 23.06
N GLN A 58 0.51 2.01 22.72
CA GLN A 58 1.34 1.29 23.68
C GLN A 58 1.92 2.22 24.76
N ALA A 59 2.37 3.42 24.38
CA ALA A 59 3.00 4.38 25.30
C ALA A 59 1.99 5.16 26.16
N ASN A 60 0.81 5.48 25.62
CA ASN A 60 -0.19 6.32 26.30
C ASN A 60 -1.28 5.49 26.99
N GLY A 61 -1.36 4.18 26.71
CA GLY A 61 -2.37 3.29 27.27
C GLY A 61 -3.71 3.35 26.52
N PRO A 62 -4.81 2.94 27.16
CA PRO A 62 -6.10 2.84 26.49
C PRO A 62 -6.63 4.23 26.10
N ALA A 63 -6.82 4.45 24.80
CA ALA A 63 -7.20 5.73 24.23
C ALA A 63 -8.45 5.60 23.34
N THR A 64 -9.19 6.70 23.19
CA THR A 64 -10.33 6.73 22.26
C THR A 64 -9.86 7.05 20.84
N THR A 65 -10.72 6.77 19.87
CA THR A 65 -10.48 7.20 18.48
C THR A 65 -10.15 8.70 18.39
N MET A 66 -10.78 9.55 19.22
CA MET A 66 -10.53 11.00 19.20
C MET A 66 -9.17 11.37 19.79
N ASP A 67 -8.73 10.69 20.85
CA ASP A 67 -7.41 10.96 21.46
C ASP A 67 -6.29 10.62 20.48
N ILE A 68 -6.43 9.52 19.74
CA ILE A 68 -5.46 9.13 18.70
C ILE A 68 -5.45 10.15 17.55
N VAL A 69 -6.62 10.67 17.16
CA VAL A 69 -6.73 11.71 16.14
C VAL A 69 -6.06 13.00 16.62
N ALA A 70 -6.30 13.43 17.85
CA ALA A 70 -5.67 14.62 18.43
C ALA A 70 -4.15 14.47 18.47
N ALA A 71 -3.64 13.29 18.85
CA ALA A 71 -2.20 13.01 18.85
C ALA A 71 -1.58 13.05 17.45
N LEU A 72 -2.30 12.58 16.42
CA LEU A 72 -1.85 12.68 15.03
C LEU A 72 -1.78 14.15 14.58
N GLU A 73 -2.77 14.97 14.97
CA GLU A 73 -2.80 16.40 14.66
C GLU A 73 -1.67 17.17 15.35
N GLU A 74 -1.40 16.87 16.63
CA GLU A 74 -0.32 17.48 17.42
C GLU A 74 1.07 17.18 16.84
N GLU A 75 1.27 15.95 16.38
CA GLU A 75 2.49 15.49 15.71
C GLU A 75 2.61 16.05 14.27
N GLY A 76 1.59 16.76 13.77
CA GLY A 76 1.57 17.33 12.41
C GLY A 76 1.39 16.28 11.30
N ARG A 77 0.86 15.10 11.64
CA ARG A 77 0.60 14.01 10.69
C ARG A 77 -0.81 14.12 10.12
N ALA A 78 -0.96 13.79 8.85
CA ALA A 78 -2.27 13.79 8.20
C ALA A 78 -3.17 12.71 8.83
N VAL A 79 -4.34 13.10 9.34
CA VAL A 79 -5.32 12.17 9.90
C VAL A 79 -6.02 11.42 8.77
N GLN A 80 -5.55 10.20 8.49
CA GLN A 80 -6.15 9.34 7.49
C GLN A 80 -7.06 8.30 8.15
N ALA A 81 -8.37 8.53 8.09
CA ALA A 81 -9.37 7.65 8.71
C ALA A 81 -9.23 6.18 8.30
N HIS A 82 -8.88 5.92 7.04
CA HIS A 82 -8.68 4.55 6.53
C HIS A 82 -7.43 3.87 7.13
N VAL A 83 -6.35 4.61 7.37
CA VAL A 83 -5.13 4.10 8.04
C VAL A 83 -5.41 3.86 9.52
N LEU A 84 -6.08 4.80 10.18
CA LEU A 84 -6.52 4.65 11.57
C LEU A 84 -7.39 3.40 11.76
N GLN A 85 -8.41 3.23 10.93
CA GLN A 85 -9.25 2.04 10.98
C GLN A 85 -8.46 0.76 10.70
N ARG A 86 -7.49 0.80 9.78
CA ARG A 86 -6.62 -0.34 9.51
C ARG A 86 -5.75 -0.68 10.72
N ALA A 87 -5.12 0.32 11.34
CA ALA A 87 -4.29 0.14 12.54
C ALA A 87 -5.12 -0.42 13.70
N LEU A 88 -6.34 0.06 13.91
CA LEU A 88 -7.18 -0.37 15.02
C LEU A 88 -7.86 -1.73 14.80
N ARG A 89 -8.31 -2.04 13.57
CA ARG A 89 -9.08 -3.27 13.28
C ARG A 89 -8.26 -4.44 12.75
N ARG A 90 -7.12 -4.18 12.12
CA ARG A 90 -6.27 -5.22 11.52
C ARG A 90 -5.01 -5.51 12.34
N SER A 91 -4.67 -4.66 13.31
CA SER A 91 -3.54 -4.95 14.18
C SER A 91 -3.90 -6.11 15.11
N PRO A 92 -3.02 -7.12 15.23
CA PRO A 92 -3.19 -8.20 16.21
C PRO A 92 -2.95 -7.72 17.65
N PHE A 93 -2.36 -6.53 17.84
CA PHE A 93 -2.00 -6.01 19.16
C PHE A 93 -2.98 -4.97 19.71
N VAL A 94 -3.99 -4.59 18.93
CA VAL A 94 -4.93 -3.52 19.31
C VAL A 94 -6.33 -4.09 19.37
N HIS A 95 -6.95 -4.00 20.54
CA HIS A 95 -8.28 -4.52 20.78
C HIS A 95 -9.21 -3.42 21.26
N LYS A 96 -10.47 -3.48 20.82
CA LYS A 96 -11.51 -2.60 21.32
C LYS A 96 -11.93 -3.10 22.70
N ILE A 97 -11.70 -2.28 23.73
CA ILE A 97 -12.05 -2.62 25.13
C ILE A 97 -13.41 -2.06 25.56
N GLY A 98 -14.00 -1.15 24.78
CA GLY A 98 -15.31 -0.62 25.10
C GLY A 98 -15.71 0.56 24.24
N THR A 99 -16.77 1.22 24.67
CA THR A 99 -17.28 2.45 24.07
C THR A 99 -17.48 3.46 25.21
N VAL A 100 -17.15 4.72 24.96
CA VAL A 100 -17.32 5.82 25.91
C VAL A 100 -18.12 6.94 25.27
N ASP A 101 -18.93 7.63 26.06
CA ASP A 101 -19.67 8.78 25.57
C ASP A 101 -18.72 9.94 25.30
N GLY A 102 -18.66 10.34 24.03
CA GLY A 102 -17.92 11.52 23.59
C GLY A 102 -18.85 12.71 23.36
N PRO A 103 -18.27 13.91 23.17
CA PRO A 103 -19.04 15.14 23.00
C PRO A 103 -19.94 15.17 21.75
N ARG A 104 -19.66 14.32 20.77
CA ARG A 104 -20.44 14.18 19.52
C ARG A 104 -21.11 12.81 19.37
N GLY A 105 -21.13 12.01 20.44
CA GLY A 105 -21.66 10.65 20.44
C GLY A 105 -20.66 9.59 20.91
N PRO A 106 -21.04 8.30 20.87
CA PRO A 106 -20.23 7.21 21.41
C PRO A 106 -18.93 7.00 20.64
N LEU A 107 -17.81 6.99 21.36
CA LEU A 107 -16.45 6.77 20.86
C LEU A 107 -15.95 5.38 21.25
N SER A 108 -15.29 4.69 20.33
CA SER A 108 -14.67 3.41 20.65
C SER A 108 -13.37 3.64 21.43
N ARG A 109 -13.19 2.90 22.53
CA ARG A 109 -11.97 2.87 23.33
C ARG A 109 -11.13 1.66 22.94
N TRP A 110 -9.86 1.92 22.66
CA TRP A 110 -8.90 0.95 22.16
C TRP A 110 -7.76 0.79 23.15
N MET A 111 -7.26 -0.43 23.28
CA MET A 111 -6.13 -0.74 24.14
C MET A 111 -5.12 -1.57 23.36
N PHE A 112 -3.85 -1.31 23.62
CA PHE A 112 -2.77 -2.17 23.18
C PHE A 112 -2.64 -3.35 24.17
N SER A 113 -2.64 -4.57 23.64
CA SER A 113 -2.36 -5.79 24.38
C SER A 113 -1.39 -6.64 23.56
N VAL A 114 -0.32 -7.11 24.18
CA VAL A 114 0.43 -8.24 23.65
C VAL A 114 -0.17 -9.45 24.34
N ASP A 115 -0.86 -10.31 23.60
CA ASP A 115 -1.11 -11.66 24.11
C ASP A 115 0.27 -12.28 24.34
N ASP A 116 0.68 -12.34 25.59
CA ASP A 116 1.91 -12.98 26.05
C ASP A 116 1.67 -14.49 26.03
N ASP A 117 1.41 -15.05 24.85
CA ASP A 117 1.18 -16.50 24.67
C ASP A 117 2.52 -17.22 24.49
N LEU A 118 3.39 -17.06 25.49
CA LEU A 118 4.60 -17.85 25.67
C LEU A 118 4.81 -18.22 27.14
N THR A 119 4.52 -19.50 27.41
CA THR A 119 5.21 -20.38 28.37
C THR A 119 4.78 -20.36 29.83
N ASP A 120 3.57 -20.85 30.11
CA ASP A 120 3.35 -21.69 31.30
C ASP A 120 3.28 -23.17 30.86
N ALA A 121 4.40 -23.64 30.30
CA ALA A 121 4.63 -25.05 30.02
C ALA A 121 5.79 -25.52 30.91
N SER A 122 5.56 -25.66 32.21
CA SER A 122 6.24 -26.60 33.13
C SER A 122 5.74 -26.46 34.57
N SER A 123 4.90 -27.40 35.00
CA SER A 123 4.86 -27.90 36.39
C SER A 123 4.48 -29.37 36.37
#